data_AF-A0A929PEB6-F1
#
_entry.id   AF-A0A929PEB6-F1
#
_cell.length_a   1.000
_cell.length_b   1.000
_cell.length_c   1.000
_cell.angle_alpha   90.00
_cell.angle_beta   90.00
_cell.angle_gamma   90.00
#
_symmetry.space_group_name_H-M   'P 1'
#
loop_
_entity.id
_entity.type
_entity.pdbx_description
1 polymer ?
#
loop_
_entity_poly.entity_id
_entity_poly.type
_entity_poly.pdbx_seq_one_letter_code
_entity_poly.pdbx_strand_id
1 'polypeptide(L)'
;MTNFLVKPDYHLLSKYYRLSTEPDIMQEKYSGGLIVELMMCTTNEQASAIRQGFETIVNKYDLFAHLNNLLYLVFNKINIIDSVLYEYDWAYSYAKRTRELAQYLLAFKESDISRRNGLILKTQTSTAKIEDANLIELIGNSLIKALKTGNVPLSVIEYNTIDRFFDQDGNDLKLSLTKLRREANTNLESPKKRYNEQLIEFCLYLYPYLTNETSIKPSENTLVSDAQLNFYFDLLCLFEFLSPDNISSEPKDYMRTLLKNKFKKDMLVSQGNKLI
;
A
#
# COMPACT_ATOMS: atom_id res chain seq x y z
N MET A 1 15.95 -1.52 -15.83
CA MET A 1 14.99 -0.60 -15.19
C MET A 1 14.60 0.41 -16.24
N THR A 2 13.31 0.70 -16.37
CA THR A 2 12.81 1.55 -17.45
C THR A 2 12.66 2.99 -16.98
N ASN A 3 13.15 3.92 -17.80
CA ASN A 3 13.48 5.27 -17.41
C ASN A 3 12.58 6.27 -18.16
N PHE A 4 12.01 7.24 -17.45
CA PHE A 4 11.23 8.32 -18.04
C PHE A 4 12.01 9.63 -17.95
N LEU A 5 12.36 10.20 -19.11
CA LEU A 5 12.96 11.54 -19.15
C LEU A 5 11.87 12.60 -18.99
N VAL A 6 12.00 13.43 -17.96
CA VAL A 6 11.10 14.55 -17.65
C VAL A 6 11.90 15.84 -17.50
N LYS A 7 11.29 16.96 -17.90
CA LYS A 7 11.88 18.31 -17.77
C LYS A 7 10.97 19.20 -16.94
N PRO A 8 10.88 18.99 -15.61
CA PRO A 8 10.04 19.80 -14.75
C PRO A 8 10.61 21.22 -14.61
N ASP A 9 9.72 22.17 -14.36
CA ASP A 9 10.06 23.53 -13.96
C ASP A 9 10.16 23.58 -12.43
N TYR A 10 11.37 23.49 -11.90
CA TYR A 10 11.59 23.44 -10.45
C TYR A 10 11.19 24.73 -9.73
N HIS A 11 11.27 25.90 -10.39
CA HIS A 11 10.83 27.17 -9.82
C HIS A 11 9.31 27.21 -9.64
N LEU A 12 8.59 26.69 -10.63
CA LEU A 12 7.15 26.57 -10.55
C LEU A 12 6.75 25.59 -9.43
N LEU A 13 7.39 24.42 -9.39
CA LEU A 13 7.08 23.38 -8.41
C LEU A 13 7.41 23.81 -6.97
N SER A 14 8.48 24.58 -6.75
CA SER A 14 8.87 25.03 -5.40
C SER A 14 7.85 25.94 -4.72
N LYS A 15 6.90 26.52 -5.47
CA LYS A 15 5.79 27.30 -4.90
C LYS A 15 4.82 26.44 -4.08
N TYR A 16 4.75 25.15 -4.37
CA TYR A 16 3.77 24.22 -3.80
C TYR A 16 4.40 23.07 -3.02
N TYR A 17 5.63 22.71 -3.38
CA TYR A 17 6.31 21.53 -2.86
C TYR A 17 7.67 21.89 -2.29
N ARG A 18 7.99 21.31 -1.13
CA ARG A 18 9.32 21.45 -0.53
C ARG A 18 10.32 20.61 -1.34
N LEU A 19 11.24 21.28 -2.02
CA LEU A 19 12.36 20.64 -2.70
C LEU A 19 13.48 20.34 -1.70
N SER A 20 14.27 19.30 -1.98
CA SER A 20 15.46 18.94 -1.18
C SER A 20 16.61 19.93 -1.35
N THR A 21 16.59 20.70 -2.43
CA THR A 21 17.65 21.61 -2.86
C THR A 21 17.00 22.81 -3.55
N GLU A 22 17.70 23.94 -3.61
CA GLU A 22 17.20 25.16 -4.24
C GLU A 22 16.83 24.93 -5.72
N PRO A 23 15.76 25.57 -6.23
CA PRO A 23 15.28 25.39 -7.60
C PRO A 23 16.35 25.63 -8.67
N ASP A 24 17.17 26.67 -8.50
CA ASP A 24 18.24 27.01 -9.44
C ASP A 24 19.25 25.86 -9.59
N ILE A 25 19.68 25.29 -8.46
CA ILE A 25 20.61 24.15 -8.44
C ILE A 25 19.99 22.92 -9.08
N MET A 26 18.70 22.66 -8.82
CA MET A 26 17.98 21.55 -9.46
C MET A 26 17.87 21.74 -10.97
N GLN A 27 17.58 22.97 -11.42
CA GLN A 27 17.43 23.30 -12.84
C GLN A 27 18.76 23.19 -13.60
N GLU A 28 19.86 23.64 -12.99
CA GLU A 28 21.20 23.51 -13.56
C GLU A 28 21.63 22.04 -13.63
N LYS A 29 21.51 21.32 -12.50
CA LYS A 29 21.90 19.90 -12.39
C LYS A 29 21.14 18.99 -13.36
N TYR A 30 19.86 19.27 -13.57
CA TYR A 30 18.99 18.47 -14.44
C TYR A 30 18.59 19.21 -15.72
N SER A 31 19.48 20.08 -16.23
CA SER A 31 19.27 20.84 -17.47
C SER A 31 18.98 19.97 -18.71
N GLY A 32 19.59 18.78 -18.78
CA GLY A 32 19.30 17.77 -19.81
C GLY A 32 17.96 17.03 -19.62
N GLY A 33 17.30 17.23 -18.49
CA GLY A 33 16.16 16.47 -18.00
C GLY A 33 16.54 15.54 -16.85
N LEU A 34 15.55 15.21 -16.03
CA LEU A 34 15.63 14.25 -14.95
C LEU A 34 15.11 12.90 -15.44
N ILE A 35 15.83 11.83 -15.09
CA ILE A 35 15.32 10.46 -15.24
C ILE A 35 14.51 10.12 -14.00
N VAL A 36 13.22 9.82 -14.19
CA VAL A 36 12.35 9.27 -13.15
C VAL A 36 12.08 7.82 -13.50
N GLU A 37 12.26 6.94 -12.51
CA GLU A 37 11.96 5.51 -12.62
C GLU A 37 10.61 5.25 -11.95
N LEU A 38 9.79 4.37 -12.52
CA LEU A 38 8.57 3.88 -11.87
C LEU A 38 8.82 2.45 -11.38
N MET A 39 8.82 2.23 -10.08
CA MET A 39 9.18 0.94 -9.48
C MET A 39 8.23 -0.19 -9.91
N MET A 40 6.95 0.12 -10.11
CA MET A 40 5.94 -0.83 -10.58
C MET A 40 6.13 -1.27 -12.05
N CYS A 41 6.92 -0.53 -12.84
CA CYS A 41 7.17 -0.87 -14.24
C CYS A 41 8.41 -1.77 -14.37
N THR A 42 8.18 -3.04 -14.67
CA THR A 42 9.25 -4.04 -14.83
C THR A 42 9.71 -4.22 -16.28
N THR A 43 8.90 -3.80 -17.26
CA THR A 43 9.21 -3.92 -18.69
C THR A 43 9.09 -2.59 -19.46
N ASN A 44 9.71 -2.54 -20.64
CA ASN A 44 9.65 -1.36 -21.52
C ASN A 44 8.26 -1.16 -22.14
N GLU A 45 7.52 -2.24 -22.36
CA GLU A 45 6.15 -2.22 -22.85
C GLU A 45 5.22 -1.59 -21.81
N GLN A 46 5.35 -1.99 -20.54
CA GLN A 46 4.60 -1.38 -19.42
C GLN A 46 4.88 0.12 -19.33
N ALA A 47 6.16 0.50 -19.36
CA ALA A 47 6.52 1.91 -19.26
C ALA A 47 5.99 2.74 -20.45
N SER A 48 6.03 2.17 -21.66
CA SER A 48 5.50 2.81 -22.86
C SER A 48 3.99 2.94 -22.81
N ALA A 49 3.27 1.91 -22.32
CA ALA A 49 1.82 1.95 -22.10
C ALA A 49 1.44 3.01 -21.07
N ILE A 50 2.16 3.09 -19.94
CA ILE A 50 1.96 4.13 -18.92
C ILE A 50 2.21 5.52 -19.49
N ARG A 51 3.29 5.72 -20.27
CA ARG A 51 3.60 7.01 -20.89
C ARG A 51 2.48 7.45 -21.84
N GLN A 52 2.06 6.57 -22.74
CA GLN A 52 1.02 6.85 -23.73
C GLN A 52 -0.34 7.09 -23.07
N GLY A 53 -0.68 6.28 -22.07
CA GLY A 53 -1.90 6.47 -21.28
C GLY A 53 -1.89 7.81 -20.55
N PHE A 54 -0.77 8.19 -19.95
CA PHE A 54 -0.63 9.47 -19.27
C PHE A 54 -0.78 10.65 -20.24
N GLU A 55 -0.11 10.60 -21.39
CA GLU A 55 -0.22 11.63 -22.44
C GLU A 55 -1.67 11.75 -22.95
N THR A 56 -2.36 10.62 -23.11
CA THR A 56 -3.78 10.58 -23.49
C THR A 56 -4.66 11.26 -22.45
N ILE A 57 -4.45 10.97 -21.16
CA ILE A 57 -5.19 11.59 -20.06
C ILE A 57 -4.90 13.09 -20.03
N VAL A 58 -3.64 13.51 -20.02
CA VAL A 58 -3.27 14.93 -19.99
C VAL A 58 -3.86 15.69 -21.19
N ASN A 59 -3.86 15.09 -22.38
CA ASN A 59 -4.48 15.69 -23.56
C ASN A 59 -6.01 15.78 -23.44
N LYS A 60 -6.68 14.77 -22.88
CA LYS A 60 -8.15 14.76 -22.65
C LYS A 60 -8.63 15.94 -21.79
N TYR A 61 -7.80 16.46 -20.90
CA TYR A 61 -8.13 17.59 -20.02
C TYR A 61 -7.44 18.91 -20.42
N ASP A 62 -6.89 19.00 -21.63
CA ASP A 62 -6.18 20.19 -22.14
C ASP A 62 -4.99 20.63 -21.27
N LEU A 63 -4.28 19.66 -20.69
CA LEU A 63 -3.16 19.89 -19.76
C LEU A 63 -1.77 19.67 -20.38
N PHE A 64 -1.66 19.56 -21.71
CA PHE A 64 -0.41 19.15 -22.37
C PHE A 64 0.78 20.07 -22.07
N ALA A 65 0.54 21.38 -21.88
CA ALA A 65 1.56 22.34 -21.47
C ALA A 65 2.19 22.01 -20.08
N HIS A 66 1.48 21.25 -19.26
CA HIS A 66 1.91 20.83 -17.92
C HIS A 66 2.48 19.41 -17.87
N LEU A 67 2.61 18.73 -19.02
CA LEU A 67 2.96 17.31 -19.11
C LEU A 67 4.18 16.94 -18.26
N ASN A 68 5.30 17.66 -18.40
CA ASN A 68 6.53 17.34 -17.66
C ASN A 68 6.40 17.50 -16.15
N ASN A 69 5.71 18.57 -15.71
CA ASN A 69 5.47 18.83 -14.30
C ASN A 69 4.54 17.77 -13.70
N LEU A 70 3.46 17.44 -14.41
CA LEU A 70 2.51 16.42 -13.98
C LEU A 70 3.15 15.03 -13.95
N LEU A 71 3.94 14.66 -14.96
CA LEU A 71 4.70 13.40 -14.96
C LEU A 71 5.62 13.33 -13.74
N TYR A 72 6.41 14.38 -13.50
CA TYR A 72 7.32 14.44 -12.35
C TYR A 72 6.56 14.28 -11.03
N LEU A 73 5.48 15.05 -10.82
CA LEU A 73 4.70 15.00 -9.59
C LEU A 73 4.03 13.64 -9.38
N VAL A 74 3.35 13.14 -10.42
CA VAL A 74 2.61 11.88 -10.35
C VAL A 74 3.57 10.72 -10.11
N PHE A 75 4.63 10.59 -10.89
CA PHE A 75 5.50 9.41 -10.79
C PHE A 75 6.24 9.35 -9.46
N ASN A 76 6.73 10.49 -8.95
CA ASN A 76 7.34 10.52 -7.62
C ASN A 76 6.34 10.12 -6.53
N LYS A 77 5.10 10.61 -6.59
CA LYS A 77 4.08 10.25 -5.59
C LYS A 77 3.62 8.79 -5.74
N ILE A 78 3.53 8.25 -6.95
CA ILE A 78 3.20 6.84 -7.19
C ILE A 78 4.26 5.91 -6.60
N ASN A 79 5.55 6.17 -6.79
CA ASN A 79 6.60 5.35 -6.17
C ASN A 79 6.49 5.30 -4.63
N ILE A 80 6.17 6.44 -4.01
CA ILE A 80 5.95 6.51 -2.56
C ILE A 80 4.74 5.66 -2.17
N ILE A 81 3.63 5.79 -2.90
CA ILE A 81 2.41 5.04 -2.62
C ILE A 81 2.64 3.55 -2.80
N ASP A 82 3.20 3.13 -3.92
CA ASP A 82 3.47 1.73 -4.24
C ASP A 82 4.33 1.07 -3.15
N SER A 83 5.41 1.73 -2.73
CA SER A 83 6.25 1.27 -1.62
C SER A 83 5.47 1.15 -0.31
N VAL A 84 4.64 2.14 0.05
CA VAL A 84 3.84 2.10 1.28
C VAL A 84 2.78 1.00 1.24
N LEU A 85 2.12 0.79 0.10
CA LEU A 85 1.11 -0.25 -0.07
C LEU A 85 1.73 -1.65 0.00
N TYR A 86 2.90 -1.84 -0.61
CA TYR A 86 3.68 -3.07 -0.50
C TYR A 86 3.96 -3.41 0.97
N GLU A 87 4.42 -2.44 1.76
CA GLU A 87 4.68 -2.65 3.20
C GLU A 87 3.42 -3.01 3.98
N TYR A 88 2.28 -2.38 3.67
CA TYR A 88 1.00 -2.72 4.31
C TYR A 88 0.53 -4.14 3.98
N ASP A 89 0.65 -4.56 2.72
CA ASP A 89 0.27 -5.92 2.31
C ASP A 89 1.20 -6.97 2.88
N TRP A 90 2.51 -6.67 2.91
CA TRP A 90 3.51 -7.53 3.50
C TRP A 90 3.25 -7.71 5.01
N ALA A 91 3.04 -6.61 5.75
CA ALA A 91 2.73 -6.64 7.17
C ALA A 91 1.42 -7.36 7.48
N TYR A 92 0.37 -7.12 6.68
CA TYR A 92 -0.92 -7.81 6.83
C TYR A 92 -0.80 -9.31 6.59
N SER A 93 -0.12 -9.71 5.51
CA SER A 93 0.11 -11.12 5.17
C SER A 93 0.94 -11.83 6.24
N TYR A 94 1.94 -11.13 6.79
CA TYR A 94 2.72 -11.64 7.90
C TYR A 94 1.86 -11.82 9.16
N ALA A 95 1.15 -10.78 9.60
CA ALA A 95 0.27 -10.85 10.78
C ALA A 95 -0.77 -11.97 10.65
N LYS A 96 -1.32 -12.17 9.44
CA LYS A 96 -2.24 -13.27 9.15
C LYS A 96 -1.61 -14.63 9.39
N ARG A 97 -0.42 -14.89 8.83
CA ARG A 97 0.31 -16.14 9.00
C ARG A 97 0.74 -16.37 10.44
N THR A 98 1.21 -15.33 11.13
CA THR A 98 1.53 -15.40 12.57
C THR A 98 0.31 -15.83 13.38
N ARG A 99 -0.85 -15.22 13.15
CA ARG A 99 -2.09 -15.55 13.85
C ARG A 99 -2.54 -16.98 13.59
N GLU A 100 -2.56 -17.41 12.32
CA GLU A 100 -2.96 -18.76 11.92
C GLU A 100 -2.03 -19.82 12.53
N LEU A 101 -0.71 -19.58 12.52
CA LEU A 101 0.25 -20.46 13.17
C LEU A 101 0.06 -20.47 14.70
N ALA A 102 -0.16 -19.31 15.33
CA ALA A 102 -0.38 -19.23 16.77
C ALA A 102 -1.64 -20.00 17.18
N GLN A 103 -2.72 -19.92 16.40
CA GLN A 103 -3.94 -20.70 16.62
C GLN A 103 -3.67 -22.20 16.53
N TYR A 104 -2.90 -22.64 15.51
CA TYR A 104 -2.50 -24.04 15.37
C TYR A 104 -1.65 -24.52 16.56
N LEU A 105 -0.60 -23.78 16.92
CA LEU A 105 0.32 -24.13 18.02
C LEU A 105 -0.38 -24.11 19.37
N LEU A 106 -1.31 -23.16 19.58
CA LEU A 106 -2.13 -23.09 20.78
C LEU A 106 -3.02 -24.32 20.90
N ALA A 107 -3.77 -24.66 19.86
CA ALA A 107 -4.61 -25.87 19.84
C ALA A 107 -3.78 -27.15 20.02
N PHE A 108 -2.61 -27.23 19.38
CA PHE A 108 -1.69 -28.36 19.53
C PHE A 108 -1.19 -28.49 20.96
N LYS A 109 -0.84 -27.38 21.61
CA LYS A 109 -0.31 -27.37 22.98
C LYS A 109 -1.38 -27.61 24.05
N GLU A 110 -2.61 -27.11 23.86
CA GLU A 110 -3.71 -27.24 24.82
C GLU A 110 -4.47 -28.57 24.69
N SER A 111 -4.30 -29.30 23.59
CA SER A 111 -4.92 -30.61 23.38
C SER A 111 -4.01 -31.77 23.81
N ASP A 112 -4.57 -32.66 24.63
CA ASP A 112 -3.99 -33.98 24.86
C ASP A 112 -3.93 -34.76 23.54
N ILE A 113 -2.89 -35.59 23.36
CA ILE A 113 -2.69 -36.39 22.14
C ILE A 113 -3.94 -37.24 21.83
N SER A 114 -4.57 -37.83 22.85
CA SER A 114 -5.78 -38.64 22.73
C SER A 114 -7.03 -37.87 22.31
N ARG A 115 -7.01 -36.54 22.36
CA ARG A 115 -8.13 -35.65 22.01
C ARG A 115 -7.96 -34.98 20.64
N ARG A 116 -6.87 -35.28 19.92
CA ARG A 116 -6.60 -34.72 18.59
C ARG A 116 -7.34 -35.53 17.54
N ASN A 117 -8.44 -34.97 17.03
CA ASN A 117 -9.34 -35.65 16.08
C ASN A 117 -8.87 -35.62 14.61
N GLY A 118 -7.89 -34.79 14.29
CA GLY A 118 -7.26 -34.78 12.97
C GLY A 118 -6.64 -33.45 12.54
N LEU A 119 -5.71 -33.53 11.60
CA LEU A 119 -5.20 -32.40 10.81
C LEU A 119 -5.89 -32.41 9.44
N ILE A 120 -6.51 -31.31 9.04
CA ILE A 120 -7.25 -31.22 7.77
C ILE A 120 -6.56 -30.20 6.85
N LEU A 121 -6.19 -30.65 5.65
CA LEU A 121 -5.79 -29.78 4.54
C LEU A 121 -6.97 -29.67 3.57
N LYS A 122 -7.49 -28.46 3.38
CA LYS A 122 -8.52 -28.16 2.37
C LYS A 122 -7.88 -27.36 1.24
N THR A 123 -8.12 -27.77 0.01
CA THR A 123 -7.75 -27.05 -1.21
C THR A 123 -9.02 -26.63 -1.94
N GLN A 124 -8.89 -25.90 -3.06
CA GLN A 124 -10.04 -25.55 -3.89
C GLN A 124 -10.73 -26.78 -4.52
N THR A 125 -10.00 -27.90 -4.68
CA THR A 125 -10.47 -29.07 -5.44
C THR A 125 -10.52 -30.36 -4.61
N SER A 126 -9.92 -30.38 -3.43
CA SER A 126 -9.80 -31.61 -2.63
C SER A 126 -9.68 -31.31 -1.12
N THR A 127 -9.93 -32.34 -0.31
CA THR A 127 -9.68 -32.31 1.13
C THR A 127 -8.92 -33.58 1.52
N ALA A 128 -7.84 -33.41 2.28
CA ALA A 128 -7.09 -34.50 2.89
C ALA A 128 -7.15 -34.36 4.42
N LYS A 129 -7.34 -35.49 5.13
CA LYS A 129 -7.40 -35.52 6.59
C LYS A 129 -6.43 -36.59 7.13
N ILE A 130 -5.65 -36.21 8.13
CA ILE A 130 -4.81 -37.11 8.91
C ILE A 130 -5.50 -37.31 10.27
N GLU A 131 -5.79 -38.55 10.64
CA GLU A 131 -6.44 -38.90 11.93
C GLU A 131 -5.49 -39.60 12.92
N ASP A 132 -4.32 -40.05 12.45
CA ASP A 132 -3.32 -40.70 13.30
C ASP A 132 -2.69 -39.68 14.27
N ALA A 133 -2.91 -39.89 15.57
CA ALA A 133 -2.46 -38.99 16.62
C ALA A 133 -0.92 -38.86 16.70
N ASN A 134 -0.17 -39.95 16.43
CA ASN A 134 1.28 -39.94 16.42
C ASN A 134 1.81 -39.16 15.22
N LEU A 135 1.18 -39.28 14.06
CA LEU A 135 1.54 -38.51 12.87
C LEU A 135 1.24 -37.02 13.07
N ILE A 136 0.11 -36.67 13.68
CA ILE A 136 -0.21 -35.29 14.05
C ILE A 136 0.84 -34.74 15.03
N GLU A 137 1.24 -35.53 16.02
CA GLU A 137 2.30 -35.15 16.97
C GLU A 137 3.65 -34.93 16.28
N LEU A 138 4.05 -35.83 15.37
CA LEU A 138 5.26 -35.69 14.57
C LEU A 138 5.27 -34.38 13.78
N ILE A 139 4.15 -34.06 13.13
CA ILE A 139 4.00 -32.82 12.33
C ILE A 139 4.11 -31.58 13.22
N GLY A 140 3.36 -31.55 14.33
CA GLY A 140 3.40 -30.43 15.28
C GLY A 140 4.79 -30.22 15.88
N ASN A 141 5.46 -31.29 16.30
CA ASN A 141 6.81 -31.22 16.85
C ASN A 141 7.86 -30.80 15.80
N SER A 142 7.68 -31.21 14.54
CA SER A 142 8.55 -30.78 13.43
C SER A 142 8.44 -29.27 13.18
N LEU A 143 7.23 -28.72 13.23
CA LEU A 143 6.98 -27.28 13.13
C LEU A 143 7.62 -26.52 14.30
N ILE A 144 7.39 -26.98 15.54
CA ILE A 144 7.99 -26.37 16.74
C ILE A 144 9.51 -26.36 16.64
N LYS A 145 10.12 -27.48 16.21
CA LYS A 145 11.56 -27.59 16.03
C LYS A 145 12.07 -26.57 14.99
N ALA A 146 11.40 -26.48 13.83
CA ALA A 146 11.78 -25.53 12.78
C ALA A 146 11.74 -24.07 13.29
N LEU A 147 10.71 -23.71 14.06
CA LEU A 147 10.59 -22.37 14.66
C LEU A 147 11.69 -22.10 15.69
N LYS A 148 11.99 -23.06 16.56
CA LYS A 148 13.07 -22.95 17.56
C LYS A 148 14.44 -22.74 16.92
N THR A 149 14.72 -23.44 15.83
CA THR A 149 16.02 -23.36 15.15
C THR A 149 16.11 -22.24 14.11
N GLY A 150 15.05 -21.44 13.94
CA GLY A 150 14.97 -20.43 12.88
C GLY A 150 15.01 -21.01 11.46
N ASN A 151 14.73 -22.31 11.29
CA ASN A 151 14.73 -22.97 10.00
C ASN A 151 13.36 -22.83 9.31
N VAL A 152 12.89 -21.59 9.20
CA VAL A 152 11.64 -21.22 8.55
C VAL A 152 11.96 -20.13 7.52
N PRO A 153 11.46 -20.24 6.28
CA PRO A 153 11.68 -19.19 5.30
C PRO A 153 11.13 -17.85 5.80
N LEU A 154 11.92 -16.79 5.63
CA LEU A 154 11.51 -15.42 5.99
C LEU A 154 10.29 -14.94 5.22
N SER A 155 10.07 -15.52 4.03
CA SER A 155 8.86 -15.31 3.25
C SER A 155 7.61 -15.81 3.97
N VAL A 156 7.72 -16.65 5.00
CA VAL A 156 6.61 -17.22 5.77
C VAL A 156 6.49 -16.54 7.14
N ILE A 157 7.59 -16.36 7.88
CA ILE A 157 7.59 -15.74 9.23
C ILE A 157 8.82 -14.84 9.46
N GLU A 158 8.65 -13.68 10.10
CA GLU A 158 9.75 -12.77 10.46
C GLU A 158 10.70 -13.32 11.54
N TYR A 159 11.85 -12.67 11.65
CA TYR A 159 12.93 -12.94 12.60
C TYR A 159 12.52 -12.93 14.09
N ASN A 160 11.39 -12.33 14.45
CA ASN A 160 10.91 -12.23 15.83
C ASN A 160 10.10 -13.46 16.30
N THR A 161 10.13 -14.56 15.54
CA THR A 161 9.42 -15.82 15.85
C THR A 161 9.63 -16.32 17.28
N ILE A 162 10.89 -16.30 17.76
CA ILE A 162 11.23 -16.80 19.10
C ILE A 162 10.54 -15.95 20.17
N ASP A 163 10.64 -14.63 20.08
CA ASP A 163 10.01 -13.71 21.04
C ASP A 163 8.47 -13.79 20.98
N ARG A 164 7.89 -14.08 19.82
CA ARG A 164 6.44 -14.18 19.66
C ARG A 164 5.83 -15.47 20.20
N PHE A 165 6.55 -16.58 20.18
CA PHE A 165 5.95 -17.89 20.48
C PHE A 165 6.57 -18.62 21.66
N PHE A 166 7.77 -18.25 22.10
CA PHE A 166 8.53 -19.01 23.10
C PHE A 166 8.87 -18.16 24.32
N ASP A 167 8.88 -18.82 25.48
CA ASP A 167 9.52 -18.34 26.70
C ASP A 167 10.84 -19.10 26.88
N GLN A 168 11.80 -18.44 27.52
CA GLN A 168 13.04 -19.07 27.93
C GLN A 168 12.79 -19.87 29.21
N ASP A 169 13.05 -21.18 29.17
CA ASP A 169 12.97 -22.06 30.33
C ASP A 169 14.32 -22.75 30.55
N GLY A 170 15.17 -22.10 31.33
CA GLY A 170 16.58 -22.46 31.46
C GLY A 170 17.33 -22.32 30.13
N ASN A 171 17.90 -23.42 29.66
CA ASN A 171 18.65 -23.50 28.39
C ASN A 171 17.77 -23.95 27.19
N ASP A 172 16.46 -24.16 27.38
CA ASP A 172 15.54 -24.52 26.29
C ASP A 172 14.51 -23.42 26.05
N LEU A 173 13.96 -23.40 24.84
CA LEU A 173 12.82 -22.58 24.45
C LEU A 173 11.56 -23.40 24.62
N LYS A 174 10.58 -22.95 25.42
CA LYS A 174 9.27 -23.61 25.49
C LYS A 174 8.21 -22.71 24.90
N LEU A 175 7.24 -23.31 24.19
CA LEU A 175 6.11 -22.54 23.68
C LEU A 175 5.42 -21.79 24.83
N SER A 176 5.15 -20.51 24.67
CA SER A 176 4.45 -19.70 25.68
C SER A 176 2.95 -19.73 25.43
N LEU A 177 2.16 -20.26 26.36
CA LEU A 177 0.69 -20.20 26.23
C LEU A 177 0.19 -18.76 26.19
N THR A 178 0.78 -17.87 27.00
CA THR A 178 0.43 -16.47 27.06
C THR A 178 0.69 -15.76 25.74
N LYS A 179 1.89 -15.94 25.16
CA LYS A 179 2.23 -15.30 23.89
C LYS A 179 1.44 -15.91 22.73
N LEU A 180 1.26 -17.23 22.70
CA LEU A 180 0.42 -17.89 21.70
C LEU A 180 -1.03 -17.39 21.74
N ARG A 181 -1.63 -17.25 22.92
CA ARG A 181 -2.98 -16.68 23.07
C ARG A 181 -3.03 -15.22 22.62
N ARG A 182 -2.00 -14.42 22.91
CA ARG A 182 -1.91 -13.03 22.42
C ARG A 182 -1.95 -13.00 20.90
N GLU A 183 -1.05 -13.72 20.24
CA GLU A 183 -0.94 -13.72 18.78
C GLU A 183 -2.16 -14.36 18.09
N ALA A 184 -2.73 -15.43 18.66
CA ALA A 184 -3.91 -16.12 18.11
C ALA A 184 -5.17 -15.25 18.12
N ASN A 185 -5.26 -14.30 19.06
CA ASN A 185 -6.37 -13.37 19.22
C ASN A 185 -6.10 -11.99 18.62
N THR A 186 -4.97 -11.78 17.93
CA THR A 186 -4.67 -10.52 17.27
C THR A 186 -5.76 -10.18 16.25
N ASN A 187 -6.34 -8.99 16.38
CA ASN A 187 -7.29 -8.47 15.40
C ASN A 187 -6.53 -8.10 14.12
N LEU A 188 -6.94 -8.69 12.99
CA LEU A 188 -6.34 -8.37 11.70
C LEU A 188 -7.16 -7.27 11.05
N GLU A 189 -6.60 -6.07 11.02
CA GLU A 189 -7.18 -4.97 10.26
C GLU A 189 -6.78 -5.11 8.78
N SER A 190 -7.78 -5.17 7.89
CA SER A 190 -7.53 -5.15 6.45
C SER A 190 -6.82 -3.85 6.05
N PRO A 191 -5.81 -3.91 5.16
CA PRO A 191 -5.12 -2.70 4.72
C PRO A 191 -6.01 -1.80 3.86
N LYS A 192 -7.22 -2.23 3.46
CA LYS A 192 -8.13 -1.46 2.59
C LYS A 192 -8.36 -0.01 3.02
N LYS A 193 -8.45 0.25 4.33
CA LYS A 193 -8.58 1.63 4.84
C LYS A 193 -7.31 2.45 4.55
N ARG A 194 -6.14 1.86 4.76
CA ARG A 194 -4.84 2.48 4.50
C ARG A 194 -4.63 2.71 3.00
N TYR A 195 -5.08 1.78 2.16
CA TYR A 195 -5.13 1.96 0.71
C TYR A 195 -5.90 3.22 0.31
N ASN A 196 -7.14 3.36 0.79
CA ASN A 196 -7.94 4.55 0.50
C ASN A 196 -7.28 5.84 1.01
N GLU A 197 -6.60 5.79 2.16
CA GLU A 197 -5.82 6.94 2.67
C GLU A 197 -4.71 7.36 1.69
N GLN A 198 -3.98 6.41 1.11
CA GLN A 198 -2.95 6.70 0.11
C GLN A 198 -3.51 7.30 -1.19
N LEU A 199 -4.65 6.80 -1.67
CA LEU A 199 -5.32 7.36 -2.85
C LEU A 199 -5.81 8.79 -2.61
N ILE A 200 -6.28 9.09 -1.39
CA ILE A 200 -6.67 10.45 -1.01
C ILE A 200 -5.43 11.35 -0.94
N GLU A 201 -4.34 10.88 -0.33
CA GLU A 201 -3.08 11.62 -0.28
C GLU A 201 -2.52 11.93 -1.66
N PHE A 202 -2.68 11.03 -2.64
CA PHE A 202 -2.34 11.29 -4.04
C PHE A 202 -3.11 12.49 -4.59
N CYS A 203 -4.43 12.49 -4.42
CA CYS A 203 -5.30 13.56 -4.92
C CYS A 203 -4.94 14.91 -4.26
N LEU A 204 -4.77 14.90 -2.92
CA LEU A 204 -4.40 16.09 -2.15
C LEU A 204 -3.01 16.61 -2.50
N TYR A 205 -2.07 15.72 -2.82
CA TYR A 205 -0.73 16.10 -3.26
C TYR A 205 -0.77 16.87 -4.59
N LEU A 206 -1.59 16.44 -5.55
CA LEU A 206 -1.71 17.11 -6.86
C LEU A 206 -2.58 18.38 -6.80
N TYR A 207 -3.51 18.45 -5.85
CA TYR A 207 -4.52 19.50 -5.77
C TYR A 207 -3.99 20.94 -5.85
N PRO A 208 -2.92 21.34 -5.10
CA PRO A 208 -2.39 22.70 -5.19
C PRO A 208 -1.88 23.06 -6.59
N TYR A 209 -1.20 22.14 -7.26
CA TYR A 209 -0.69 22.38 -8.60
C TYR A 209 -1.83 22.51 -9.61
N LEU A 210 -2.79 21.58 -9.60
CA LEU A 210 -3.94 21.64 -10.52
C LEU A 210 -4.76 22.91 -10.34
N THR A 211 -5.04 23.29 -9.09
CA THR A 211 -5.87 24.46 -8.78
C THR A 211 -5.21 25.77 -9.18
N ASN A 212 -3.91 25.92 -8.98
CA ASN A 212 -3.25 27.20 -9.21
C ASN A 212 -2.70 27.34 -10.64
N GLU A 213 -2.18 26.26 -11.22
CA GLU A 213 -1.42 26.34 -12.47
C GLU A 213 -2.18 25.87 -13.71
N THR A 214 -3.30 25.15 -13.58
CA THR A 214 -3.95 24.50 -14.73
C THR A 214 -5.34 25.04 -15.06
N SER A 215 -5.94 24.62 -16.18
CA SER A 215 -7.30 25.04 -16.60
C SER A 215 -8.43 24.38 -15.80
N ILE A 216 -8.21 23.23 -15.16
CA ILE A 216 -9.26 22.42 -14.51
C ILE A 216 -9.61 22.86 -13.08
N LYS A 217 -9.69 24.17 -12.84
CA LYS A 217 -9.83 24.77 -11.49
C LYS A 217 -11.25 24.58 -10.91
N PRO A 218 -11.40 24.54 -9.58
CA PRO A 218 -12.72 24.59 -8.92
C PRO A 218 -13.45 25.91 -9.23
N SER A 219 -14.77 25.84 -9.35
CA SER A 219 -15.64 27.02 -9.43
C SER A 219 -15.85 27.64 -8.04
N GLU A 220 -16.35 28.88 -8.01
CA GLU A 220 -16.71 29.56 -6.77
C GLU A 220 -17.63 28.66 -5.92
N ASN A 221 -17.27 28.49 -4.64
CA ASN A 221 -17.94 27.63 -3.65
C ASN A 221 -17.80 26.10 -3.84
N THR A 222 -16.91 25.64 -4.71
CA THR A 222 -16.55 24.21 -4.80
C THR A 222 -15.10 23.98 -4.36
N LEU A 223 -14.83 22.87 -3.69
CA LEU A 223 -13.47 22.52 -3.26
C LEU A 223 -12.66 21.84 -4.35
N VAL A 224 -13.30 21.00 -5.16
CA VAL A 224 -12.66 20.26 -6.24
C VAL A 224 -13.63 20.24 -7.42
N SER A 225 -13.13 20.56 -8.62
CA SER A 225 -13.94 20.54 -9.84
C SER A 225 -14.27 19.11 -10.28
N ASP A 226 -15.35 18.92 -11.04
CA ASP A 226 -15.64 17.63 -11.68
C ASP A 226 -14.49 17.18 -12.58
N ALA A 227 -13.83 18.12 -13.27
CA ALA A 227 -12.68 17.84 -14.12
C ALA A 227 -11.48 17.32 -13.32
N GLN A 228 -11.19 17.91 -12.15
CA GLN A 228 -10.16 17.39 -11.23
C GLN A 228 -10.50 16.00 -10.73
N LEU A 229 -11.75 15.76 -10.32
CA LEU A 229 -12.18 14.44 -9.83
C LEU A 229 -12.05 13.36 -10.92
N ASN A 230 -12.47 13.65 -12.14
CA ASN A 230 -12.31 12.72 -13.26
C ASN A 230 -10.83 12.52 -13.64
N PHE A 231 -10.01 13.59 -13.62
CA PHE A 231 -8.58 13.49 -13.87
C PHE A 231 -7.89 12.58 -12.84
N TYR A 232 -8.22 12.73 -11.54
CA TYR A 232 -7.71 11.84 -10.51
C TYR A 232 -8.13 10.38 -10.74
N PHE A 233 -9.40 10.16 -11.10
CA PHE A 233 -9.90 8.82 -11.39
C PHE A 233 -9.13 8.16 -12.54
N ASP A 234 -8.97 8.87 -13.66
CA ASP A 234 -8.27 8.36 -14.83
C ASP A 234 -6.80 8.02 -14.50
N LEU A 235 -6.12 8.88 -13.73
CA LEU A 235 -4.76 8.58 -13.27
C LEU A 235 -4.71 7.35 -12.37
N LEU A 236 -5.61 7.23 -11.40
CA LEU A 236 -5.65 6.07 -10.51
C LEU A 236 -6.00 4.78 -11.24
N CYS A 237 -6.78 4.84 -12.32
CA CYS A 237 -7.02 3.69 -13.19
C CYS A 237 -5.80 3.34 -14.05
N LEU A 238 -5.08 4.34 -14.57
CA LEU A 238 -3.85 4.13 -15.35
C LEU A 238 -2.80 3.34 -14.56
N PHE A 239 -2.67 3.60 -13.26
CA PHE A 239 -1.76 2.89 -12.37
C PHE A 239 -2.42 1.70 -11.65
N GLU A 240 -3.58 1.24 -12.12
CA GLU A 240 -4.27 0.05 -11.61
C GLU A 240 -4.67 0.10 -10.12
N PHE A 241 -4.67 1.27 -9.49
CA PHE A 241 -5.17 1.45 -8.13
C PHE A 241 -6.70 1.40 -8.05
N LEU A 242 -7.37 1.70 -9.16
CA LEU A 242 -8.81 1.57 -9.32
C LEU A 242 -9.10 0.71 -10.56
N SER A 243 -10.14 -0.11 -10.46
CA SER A 243 -10.66 -0.90 -11.56
C SER A 243 -12.06 -0.38 -11.92
N PRO A 244 -12.24 0.23 -13.11
CA PRO A 244 -13.54 0.79 -13.53
C PRO A 244 -14.67 -0.23 -13.48
N ASP A 245 -14.40 -1.49 -13.83
CA ASP A 245 -15.40 -2.57 -13.84
C ASP A 245 -16.01 -2.86 -12.47
N ASN A 246 -15.32 -2.47 -11.40
CA ASN A 246 -15.77 -2.65 -10.02
C ASN A 246 -16.50 -1.42 -9.45
N ILE A 247 -16.72 -0.37 -10.27
CA ILE A 247 -17.26 0.92 -9.83
C ILE A 247 -18.56 1.20 -10.60
N SER A 248 -19.68 1.20 -9.88
CA SER A 248 -21.02 1.38 -10.47
C SER A 248 -21.48 2.83 -10.58
N SER A 249 -20.77 3.78 -9.96
CA SER A 249 -21.06 5.21 -10.02
C SER A 249 -20.21 5.91 -11.07
N GLU A 250 -20.63 7.09 -11.50
CA GLU A 250 -19.79 7.98 -12.32
C GLU A 250 -18.42 8.24 -11.65
N PRO A 251 -17.31 8.31 -12.42
CA PRO A 251 -15.96 8.51 -11.91
C PRO A 251 -15.83 9.67 -10.91
N LYS A 252 -16.40 10.84 -11.23
CA LYS A 252 -16.40 12.01 -10.34
C LYS A 252 -17.12 11.75 -9.02
N ASP A 253 -18.22 11.00 -9.02
CA ASP A 253 -19.04 10.77 -7.83
C ASP A 253 -18.39 9.73 -6.92
N TYR A 254 -17.71 8.75 -7.50
CA TYR A 254 -16.82 7.85 -6.79
C TYR A 254 -15.71 8.63 -6.07
N MET A 255 -14.96 9.45 -6.80
CA MET A 255 -13.86 10.23 -6.24
C MET A 255 -14.35 11.25 -5.21
N ARG A 256 -15.49 11.89 -5.45
CA ARG A 256 -16.13 12.78 -4.48
C ARG A 256 -16.45 12.06 -3.18
N THR A 257 -16.96 10.83 -3.26
CA THR A 257 -17.26 10.00 -2.09
C THR A 257 -15.99 9.60 -1.34
N LEU A 258 -14.95 9.18 -2.07
CA LEU A 258 -13.64 8.84 -1.52
C LEU A 258 -13.04 10.02 -0.73
N LEU A 259 -13.18 11.24 -1.27
CA LEU A 259 -12.57 12.46 -0.74
C LEU A 259 -13.42 13.19 0.32
N LYS A 260 -14.73 12.90 0.40
CA LYS A 260 -15.75 13.63 1.20
C LYS A 260 -15.37 13.83 2.67
N ASN A 261 -14.72 12.85 3.30
CA ASN A 261 -14.41 12.88 4.72
C ASN A 261 -13.11 13.62 5.07
N LYS A 262 -12.19 13.79 4.11
CA LYS A 262 -10.88 14.41 4.35
C LYS A 262 -10.90 15.91 4.10
N PHE A 263 -11.51 16.36 3.01
CA PHE A 263 -11.65 17.80 2.74
C PHE A 263 -12.44 18.55 3.82
N LYS A 264 -13.47 17.93 4.42
CA LYS A 264 -14.19 18.52 5.57
C LYS A 264 -13.31 18.71 6.80
N LYS A 265 -12.31 17.86 7.02
CA LYS A 265 -11.42 17.92 8.18
C LYS A 265 -10.35 19.00 8.02
N ASP A 266 -9.79 19.15 6.82
CA ASP A 266 -8.78 20.18 6.52
C ASP A 266 -9.40 21.59 6.43
N MET A 267 -10.70 21.71 6.14
CA MET A 267 -11.46 22.96 6.30
C MET A 267 -11.48 23.47 7.74
N LEU A 268 -11.61 22.59 8.74
CA LEU A 268 -11.64 22.98 10.15
C LEU A 268 -10.24 23.42 10.64
N VAL A 269 -9.17 22.82 10.11
CA VAL A 269 -7.79 23.18 10.47
C VAL A 269 -7.37 24.51 9.82
N SER A 270 -7.76 24.74 8.56
CA SER A 270 -7.46 25.99 7.85
C SER A 270 -8.31 27.19 8.31
N GLN A 271 -9.52 26.95 8.84
CA GLN A 271 -10.33 27.98 9.50
C GLN A 271 -9.98 28.19 10.98
N GLY A 272 -9.38 27.20 11.64
CA GLY A 272 -8.89 27.30 13.03
C GLY A 272 -7.60 28.11 13.21
N ASN A 273 -6.77 28.22 12.17
CA ASN A 273 -5.53 29.02 12.19
C ASN A 273 -5.73 30.51 11.86
N LYS A 274 -6.97 31.03 11.94
CA LYS A 274 -7.28 32.47 11.88
C LYS A 274 -7.68 33.07 13.23
N LEU A 275 -7.47 32.36 14.33
CA LEU A 275 -7.60 32.89 15.69
C LEU A 275 -6.36 32.53 16.52
N ILE A 276 -5.32 33.33 16.35
CA ILE A 276 -4.53 34.07 17.37
C ILE A 276 -3.75 35.15 16.62
#